data_AF-A0A182T0T9-F1
#
_entry.id   AF-A0A182T0T9-F1
#
_cell.length_a   1.000
_cell.length_b   1.000
_cell.length_c   1.000
_cell.angle_alpha   90.00
_cell.angle_beta   90.00
_cell.angle_gamma   90.00
#
_symmetry.space_group_name_H-M   'P 1'
#
loop_
_entity.id
_entity.type
_entity.pdbx_description
1 polymer ?
#
loop_
_entity_poly.entity_id
_entity_poly.type
_entity_poly.pdbx_seq_one_letter_code
_entity_poly.pdbx_strand_id
1 'polypeptide(L)'
;MLMMRRSIINLAGYSSVRWRSTVQAQATQPNSGEGVIDPEWTTAKPYKCIPGPSVWQLVTGFAKGGRYAELNLVELHYHLREEYGDLYRIPGWMGRPDILMSFSPEDFEKIYRTEGQWPVRRSFDCMAYYRQQVRPEIFGETNGLVTS
;
A
#
# COMPACT_ATOMS: atom_id res chain seq x y z
N MET A 1 54.82 47.06 43.21
CA MET A 1 53.61 47.22 42.38
C MET A 1 53.72 46.26 41.21
N LEU A 2 52.67 45.46 41.03
CA LEU A 2 52.52 44.34 40.10
C LEU A 2 52.92 44.66 38.65
N MET A 3 53.41 43.65 37.91
CA MET A 3 52.77 43.29 36.63
C MET A 3 53.16 41.87 36.18
N MET A 4 52.22 40.96 36.41
CA MET A 4 52.20 39.57 35.95
C MET A 4 52.21 39.49 34.42
N ARG A 5 53.07 38.62 33.90
CA ARG A 5 52.93 38.04 32.57
C ARG A 5 51.57 37.35 32.45
N ARG A 6 50.82 37.67 31.39
CA ARG A 6 49.67 36.88 30.95
C ARG A 6 49.88 36.47 29.50
N SER A 7 50.31 35.23 29.32
CA SER A 7 50.24 34.53 28.03
C SER A 7 48.78 34.34 27.65
N ILE A 8 48.41 34.80 26.46
CA ILE A 8 47.10 34.58 25.86
C ILE A 8 47.27 33.44 24.86
N ILE A 9 46.71 32.29 25.20
CA ILE A 9 46.65 31.12 24.33
C ILE A 9 45.46 31.34 23.40
N ASN A 10 45.68 31.53 22.10
CA ASN A 10 44.61 31.57 21.11
C ASN A 10 44.10 30.14 20.89
N LEU A 11 42.94 29.80 21.46
CA LEU A 11 42.20 28.62 21.02
C LEU A 11 41.58 28.94 19.66
N ALA A 12 42.12 28.34 18.61
CA ALA A 12 41.51 28.33 17.29
C ALA A 12 40.12 27.68 17.40
N GLY A 13 39.08 28.47 17.17
CA GLY A 13 37.69 28.01 17.17
C GLY A 13 37.45 27.02 16.03
N TYR A 14 36.96 25.83 16.37
CA TYR A 14 36.44 24.88 15.39
C TYR A 14 35.19 25.49 14.74
N SER A 15 35.22 25.74 13.43
CA SER A 15 34.02 26.12 12.68
C SER A 15 33.11 24.89 12.57
N SER A 16 31.98 24.91 13.27
CA SER A 16 30.91 23.93 13.05
C SER A 16 30.33 24.13 11.64
N VAL A 17 30.52 23.16 10.75
CA VAL A 17 29.88 23.15 9.43
C VAL A 17 28.38 22.91 9.64
N ARG A 18 27.59 23.99 9.53
CA ARG A 18 26.13 23.92 9.59
C ARG A 18 25.59 23.55 8.22
N TRP A 19 25.33 22.26 8.00
CA TRP A 19 24.59 21.78 6.85
C TRP A 19 23.19 22.41 6.86
N ARG A 20 22.90 23.32 5.91
CA ARG A 20 21.55 23.81 5.65
C ARG A 20 20.93 22.95 4.56
N SER A 21 20.18 21.93 4.94
CA SER A 21 19.24 21.26 4.06
C SER A 21 17.97 22.09 3.97
N THR A 22 17.93 23.07 3.07
CA THR A 22 16.67 23.69 2.62
C THR A 22 16.43 23.33 1.17
N VAL A 23 16.16 22.04 0.92
CA VAL A 23 15.17 21.71 -0.09
C VAL A 23 13.91 21.43 0.70
N GLN A 24 13.14 22.49 0.92
CA GLN A 24 11.75 22.35 1.32
C GLN A 24 11.10 21.68 0.11
N ALA A 25 11.04 20.34 0.13
CA ALA A 25 10.16 19.61 -0.74
C ALA A 25 8.78 20.15 -0.44
N GLN A 26 8.32 21.12 -1.24
CA GLN A 26 6.91 21.38 -1.36
C GLN A 26 6.36 20.03 -1.79
N ALA A 27 5.75 19.33 -0.84
CA ALA A 27 4.75 18.36 -1.18
C ALA A 27 3.75 19.16 -2.00
N THR A 28 3.86 19.07 -3.32
CA THR A 28 2.72 19.29 -4.19
C THR A 28 1.72 18.29 -3.68
N GLN A 29 0.84 18.76 -2.79
CA GLN A 29 -0.45 18.15 -2.58
C GLN A 29 -0.93 17.90 -3.99
N PRO A 30 -1.17 16.65 -4.44
CA PRO A 30 -1.97 16.50 -5.62
C PRO A 30 -3.22 17.27 -5.27
N ASN A 31 -3.45 18.38 -5.95
CA ASN A 31 -4.78 18.92 -6.11
C ASN A 31 -5.61 17.68 -6.42
N SER A 32 -6.38 17.20 -5.43
CA SER A 32 -7.60 16.49 -5.71
C SER A 32 -8.33 17.44 -6.62
N GLY A 33 -8.23 17.19 -7.93
CA GLY A 33 -8.72 18.08 -8.96
C GLY A 33 -10.22 18.22 -8.77
N GLU A 34 -10.63 19.24 -8.03
CA GLU A 34 -11.92 19.86 -8.22
C GLU A 34 -11.92 20.39 -9.66
N GLY A 35 -12.32 19.54 -10.60
CA GLY A 35 -12.36 19.97 -11.99
C GLY A 35 -12.25 18.87 -13.05
N VAL A 36 -12.84 17.69 -12.82
CA VAL A 36 -13.75 16.97 -13.75
C VAL A 36 -14.30 15.81 -12.92
N ILE A 37 -15.49 15.96 -12.32
CA ILE A 37 -16.23 14.79 -11.82
C ILE A 37 -16.75 14.12 -13.10
N ASP A 38 -16.25 12.94 -13.45
CA ASP A 38 -16.80 12.20 -14.57
C ASP A 38 -18.31 12.09 -14.37
N PRO A 39 -19.15 12.39 -15.38
CA PRO A 39 -20.61 12.34 -15.22
C PRO A 39 -21.08 10.94 -14.80
N GLU A 40 -20.29 9.91 -15.11
CA GLU A 40 -20.45 8.53 -14.65
C GLU A 40 -20.43 8.41 -13.11
N TRP A 41 -19.61 9.19 -12.40
CA TRP A 41 -19.47 9.10 -10.94
C TRP A 41 -20.73 9.58 -10.20
N THR A 42 -21.49 10.50 -10.79
CA THR A 42 -22.77 10.97 -10.21
C THR A 42 -23.82 9.85 -10.21
N THR A 43 -23.68 8.88 -11.13
CA THR A 43 -24.59 7.74 -11.29
C THR A 43 -24.04 6.47 -10.62
N ALA A 44 -22.82 6.50 -10.10
CA ALA A 44 -22.17 5.33 -9.55
C ALA A 44 -22.96 4.75 -8.37
N LYS A 45 -23.20 3.43 -8.43
CA LYS A 45 -23.82 2.71 -7.31
C LYS A 45 -22.88 2.72 -6.10
N PRO A 46 -23.42 2.70 -4.87
CA PRO A 46 -22.58 2.58 -3.70
C PRO A 46 -21.80 1.25 -3.73
N TYR A 47 -20.55 1.28 -3.26
CA TYR A 47 -19.62 0.15 -3.27
C TYR A 47 -20.20 -1.15 -2.65
N LYS A 48 -21.11 -1.03 -1.68
CA LYS A 48 -21.75 -2.17 -1.01
C LYS A 48 -22.72 -2.95 -1.90
N CYS A 49 -23.16 -2.37 -3.02
CA CYS A 49 -24.04 -3.03 -3.98
C CYS A 49 -23.29 -4.00 -4.89
N ILE A 50 -21.96 -4.06 -4.82
CA ILE A 50 -21.17 -5.04 -5.58
C ILE A 50 -21.51 -6.44 -5.06
N PRO A 51 -21.92 -7.37 -5.95
CA PRO A 51 -22.27 -8.72 -5.56
C PRO A 51 -21.04 -9.46 -5.04
N GLY A 52 -21.24 -10.45 -4.18
CA GLY A 52 -20.16 -11.26 -3.67
C GLY A 52 -20.58 -12.13 -2.50
N PRO A 53 -19.77 -13.14 -2.15
CA PRO A 53 -20.09 -14.04 -1.07
C PRO A 53 -20.02 -13.29 0.26
N SER A 54 -20.95 -13.61 1.15
CA SER A 54 -20.83 -13.20 2.55
C SER A 54 -19.68 -13.94 3.23
N VAL A 55 -19.14 -13.37 4.31
CA VAL A 55 -18.07 -13.99 5.11
C VAL A 55 -18.49 -15.40 5.58
N TRP A 56 -19.74 -15.58 5.98
CA TRP A 56 -20.27 -16.88 6.42
C TRP A 56 -20.31 -17.93 5.30
N GLN A 57 -20.65 -17.50 4.08
CA GLN A 57 -20.62 -18.38 2.90
C GLN A 57 -19.19 -18.79 2.52
N LEU A 58 -18.19 -17.93 2.71
CA LEU A 58 -16.80 -18.30 2.52
C LEU A 58 -16.36 -19.33 3.56
N VAL A 59 -16.62 -19.08 4.85
CA VAL A 59 -16.21 -19.99 5.93
C VAL A 59 -16.87 -21.36 5.78
N THR A 60 -18.17 -21.41 5.53
CA THR A 60 -18.88 -22.68 5.32
C THR A 60 -18.50 -23.34 3.99
N GLY A 61 -18.19 -22.55 2.96
CA GLY A 61 -17.72 -23.04 1.67
C GLY A 61 -16.35 -23.71 1.74
N PHE A 62 -15.42 -23.22 2.56
CA PHE A 62 -14.08 -23.80 2.75
C PHE A 62 -14.00 -24.87 3.85
N ALA A 63 -15.06 -25.06 4.64
CA ALA A 63 -15.11 -26.13 5.64
C ALA A 63 -15.13 -27.52 4.97
N LYS A 64 -14.76 -28.59 5.70
CA LYS A 64 -14.74 -29.96 5.16
C LYS A 64 -16.12 -30.34 4.58
N GLY A 65 -16.17 -30.71 3.30
CA GLY A 65 -17.42 -30.99 2.58
C GLY A 65 -18.16 -29.76 2.06
N GLY A 66 -17.58 -28.56 2.17
CA GLY A 66 -18.10 -27.32 1.63
C GLY A 66 -17.84 -27.17 0.13
N ARG A 67 -18.60 -26.28 -0.51
CA ARG A 67 -18.59 -26.07 -1.98
C ARG A 67 -17.22 -25.69 -2.55
N TYR A 68 -16.34 -25.12 -1.73
CA TYR A 68 -15.03 -24.61 -2.12
C TYR A 68 -13.87 -25.38 -1.44
N ALA A 69 -14.17 -26.44 -0.69
CA ALA A 69 -13.20 -27.11 0.17
C ALA A 69 -12.11 -27.87 -0.60
N GLU A 70 -12.45 -28.39 -1.78
CA GLU A 70 -11.57 -29.19 -2.63
C GLU A 70 -11.21 -28.48 -3.94
N LEU A 71 -11.70 -27.24 -4.14
CA LEU A 71 -11.47 -26.50 -5.37
C LEU A 71 -10.08 -25.88 -5.38
N ASN A 72 -9.46 -25.91 -6.56
CA ASN A 72 -8.28 -25.11 -6.82
C ASN A 72 -8.65 -23.61 -6.82
N LEU A 73 -7.69 -22.73 -6.52
CA LEU A 73 -7.89 -21.27 -6.59
C LEU A 73 -8.44 -20.85 -7.95
N VAL A 74 -7.97 -21.42 -9.05
CA VAL A 74 -8.47 -21.08 -10.39
C VAL A 74 -9.96 -21.45 -10.54
N GLU A 75 -10.32 -22.67 -10.15
CA GLU A 75 -11.70 -23.17 -10.20
C GLU A 75 -12.62 -22.35 -9.29
N LEU A 76 -12.13 -21.98 -8.10
CA LEU A 76 -12.83 -21.08 -7.18
C LEU A 76 -13.17 -19.76 -7.88
N HIS A 77 -12.22 -19.13 -8.58
CA HIS A 77 -12.48 -17.87 -9.28
C HIS A 77 -13.46 -18.03 -10.44
N TYR A 78 -13.43 -19.15 -11.17
CA TYR A 78 -14.43 -19.46 -12.19
C TYR A 78 -15.83 -19.61 -11.58
N HIS A 79 -15.97 -20.40 -10.52
CA HIS A 79 -17.26 -20.58 -9.83
C HIS A 79 -17.80 -19.27 -9.26
N LEU A 80 -16.94 -18.44 -8.65
CA LEU A 80 -17.35 -17.13 -8.14
C LEU A 80 -17.75 -16.18 -9.27
N ARG A 81 -17.09 -16.25 -10.43
CA ARG A 81 -17.46 -15.45 -11.61
C ARG A 81 -18.80 -15.91 -12.20
N GLU A 82 -19.07 -17.21 -12.24
CA GLU A 82 -20.38 -17.73 -12.67
C GLU A 82 -21.50 -17.33 -11.70
N GLU A 83 -21.24 -17.31 -10.39
CA GLU A 83 -22.24 -17.01 -9.35
C GLU A 83 -22.52 -15.51 -9.21
N TYR A 84 -21.48 -14.65 -9.30
CA TYR A 84 -21.58 -13.22 -9.01
C TYR A 84 -21.34 -12.30 -10.21
N GLY A 85 -20.83 -12.83 -11.33
CA GLY A 85 -20.55 -12.11 -12.56
C GLY A 85 -19.11 -11.58 -12.67
N ASP A 86 -18.91 -10.66 -13.62
CA ASP A 86 -17.60 -10.12 -14.00
C ASP A 86 -16.99 -9.15 -12.97
N LEU A 87 -17.76 -8.73 -11.97
CA LEU A 87 -17.29 -7.90 -10.87
C LEU A 87 -17.87 -8.43 -9.57
N TYR A 88 -17.01 -8.93 -8.69
CA TYR A 88 -17.43 -9.37 -7.36
C TYR A 88 -16.48 -8.91 -6.26
N ARG A 89 -17.05 -8.81 -5.06
CA ARG A 89 -16.35 -8.38 -3.85
C ARG A 89 -16.28 -9.52 -2.86
N ILE A 90 -15.07 -9.95 -2.54
CA ILE A 90 -14.80 -10.83 -1.40
C ILE A 90 -14.61 -9.92 -0.18
N PRO A 91 -15.52 -9.95 0.81
CA PRO A 91 -15.36 -9.18 2.02
C PRO A 91 -14.10 -9.63 2.75
N GLY A 92 -13.27 -8.68 3.13
CA GLY A 92 -12.09 -8.91 3.94
C GLY A 92 -12.49 -9.36 5.34
N TRP A 93 -11.68 -10.21 5.94
CA TRP A 93 -11.88 -10.70 7.30
C TRP A 93 -10.57 -10.58 8.08
N MET A 94 -10.67 -10.41 9.40
CA MET A 94 -9.52 -10.26 10.30
C MET A 94 -8.57 -9.11 9.93
N GLY A 95 -9.11 -7.92 9.67
CA GLY A 95 -8.32 -6.72 9.40
C GLY A 95 -7.68 -6.67 8.00
N ARG A 96 -7.97 -7.64 7.15
CA ARG A 96 -7.61 -7.60 5.73
C ARG A 96 -8.62 -6.75 4.97
N PRO A 97 -8.17 -5.91 4.01
CA PRO A 97 -9.08 -5.16 3.16
C PRO A 97 -9.88 -6.11 2.27
N ASP A 98 -11.05 -5.65 1.84
CA ASP A 98 -11.86 -6.33 0.82
C ASP A 98 -11.03 -6.57 -0.44
N ILE A 99 -11.29 -7.71 -1.07
CA ILE A 99 -10.68 -8.07 -2.34
C ILE A 99 -11.74 -7.88 -3.41
N LEU A 100 -11.49 -6.92 -4.29
CA LEU A 100 -12.32 -6.67 -5.46
C LEU A 100 -11.72 -7.41 -6.65
N MET A 101 -12.52 -8.28 -7.26
CA MET A 101 -12.12 -9.01 -8.46
C MET A 101 -12.94 -8.47 -9.63
N SER A 102 -12.25 -7.83 -10.58
CA SER A 102 -12.83 -7.45 -11.88
C SER A 102 -12.20 -8.28 -12.99
N PHE A 103 -13.03 -8.72 -13.93
CA PHE A 103 -12.61 -9.39 -15.16
C PHE A 103 -12.71 -8.47 -16.39
N SER A 104 -13.09 -7.21 -16.20
CA SER A 104 -13.17 -6.22 -17.29
C SER A 104 -11.87 -5.40 -17.39
N PRO A 105 -11.26 -5.30 -18.59
CA PRO A 105 -10.06 -4.49 -18.77
C PRO A 105 -10.32 -2.98 -18.59
N GLU A 106 -11.53 -2.52 -18.89
CA GLU A 106 -11.92 -1.11 -18.82
C GLU A 106 -11.86 -0.57 -17.38
N ASP A 107 -12.16 -1.43 -16.40
CA ASP A 107 -12.11 -1.06 -14.98
C ASP A 107 -10.68 -0.75 -14.54
N PHE A 108 -9.71 -1.53 -15.01
CA PHE A 108 -8.30 -1.33 -14.67
C PHE A 108 -7.76 -0.03 -15.28
N GLU A 109 -8.14 0.29 -16.51
CA GLU A 109 -7.78 1.55 -17.15
C GLU A 109 -8.27 2.75 -16.34
N LYS A 110 -9.54 2.71 -15.90
CA LYS A 110 -10.12 3.75 -15.05
C LYS A 110 -9.38 3.84 -13.71
N ILE A 111 -9.13 2.71 -13.04
CA ILE A 111 -8.39 2.69 -11.76
C ILE A 111 -7.00 3.32 -11.93
N TYR A 112 -6.22 2.90 -12.93
CA TYR A 112 -4.86 3.41 -13.12
C TYR A 112 -4.79 4.87 -13.57
N ARG A 113 -5.81 5.38 -14.27
CA ARG A 113 -5.89 6.80 -14.63
C ARG A 113 -6.33 7.68 -13.46
N THR A 114 -7.16 7.15 -12.58
CA THR A 114 -7.67 7.86 -11.40
C THR A 114 -6.74 7.75 -10.20
N GLU A 115 -5.80 6.81 -10.23
CA GLU A 115 -4.70 6.74 -9.28
C GLU A 115 -3.93 8.06 -9.27
N GLY A 116 -3.84 8.68 -8.10
CA GLY A 116 -3.08 9.92 -7.92
C GLY A 116 -1.57 9.74 -8.07
N GLN A 117 -0.82 10.83 -7.93
CA GLN A 117 0.65 10.88 -8.03
C GLN A 117 1.39 9.77 -7.25
N TRP A 118 0.82 9.33 -6.12
CA TRP A 118 1.34 8.29 -5.26
C TRP A 118 0.34 7.12 -5.16
N PRO A 119 0.30 6.22 -6.16
CA PRO A 119 -0.63 5.11 -6.14
C PRO A 119 -0.29 4.16 -5.00
N VAL A 120 -1.33 3.66 -4.32
CA VAL A 120 -1.20 2.57 -3.35
C VAL A 120 -0.98 1.28 -4.13
N ARG A 121 0.27 1.07 -4.52
CA ARG A 121 0.77 -0.21 -4.98
C ARG A 121 0.92 -1.04 -3.71
N ARG A 122 0.01 -2.00 -3.45
CA ARG A 122 0.24 -3.01 -2.41
C ARG A 122 1.46 -3.85 -2.82
N SER A 123 2.63 -3.27 -2.54
CA SER A 123 3.96 -3.67 -2.98
C SER A 123 4.87 -3.80 -1.77
N PHE A 124 4.37 -4.28 -0.63
CA PHE A 124 5.25 -4.56 0.52
C PHE A 124 6.40 -5.52 0.14
N ASP A 125 6.31 -6.17 -1.03
CA ASP A 125 7.40 -6.76 -1.82
C ASP A 125 8.65 -5.89 -1.96
N CYS A 126 8.53 -4.58 -2.21
CA CYS A 126 9.70 -3.70 -2.32
C CYS A 126 10.43 -3.55 -0.97
N MET A 127 9.69 -3.67 0.14
CA MET A 127 10.26 -3.70 1.49
C MET A 127 10.79 -5.08 1.86
N ALA A 128 10.18 -6.14 1.32
CA ALA A 128 10.67 -7.52 1.41
C ALA A 128 12.07 -7.55 0.81
N TYR A 129 12.13 -7.09 -0.43
CA TYR A 129 13.31 -6.96 -1.26
C TYR A 129 14.41 -6.14 -0.59
N TYR A 130 14.07 -4.98 -0.03
CA TYR A 130 15.10 -4.16 0.61
C TYR A 130 15.77 -4.86 1.81
N ARG A 131 14.98 -5.57 2.64
CA ARG A 131 15.48 -6.22 3.86
C ARG A 131 16.16 -7.55 3.60
N GLN A 132 15.70 -8.27 2.58
CA GLN A 132 16.22 -9.59 2.23
C GLN A 132 17.43 -9.53 1.27
N GLN A 133 17.51 -8.53 0.39
CA GLN A 133 18.46 -8.52 -0.75
C GLN A 133 19.42 -7.32 -0.73
N VAL A 134 18.93 -6.14 -0.41
CA VAL A 134 19.78 -4.93 -0.48
C VAL A 134 20.69 -4.83 0.74
N ARG A 135 20.25 -5.36 1.88
CA ARG A 135 21.00 -5.33 3.15
C ARG A 135 20.88 -6.61 4.00
N PRO A 136 21.14 -7.81 3.45
CA PRO A 136 21.01 -9.07 4.20
C PRO A 136 21.96 -9.15 5.40
N GLU A 137 23.15 -8.56 5.32
CA GLU A 137 24.13 -8.49 6.41
C GLU A 137 23.65 -7.72 7.65
N ILE A 138 22.56 -6.95 7.54
CA ILE A 138 21.96 -6.21 8.67
C ILE A 138 20.71 -6.92 9.21
N PHE A 139 19.95 -7.65 8.36
CA PHE A 139 18.63 -8.21 8.70
C PHE A 139 18.61 -9.74 8.93
N GLY A 140 19.62 -10.49 8.47
CA GLY A 140 19.77 -11.94 8.77
C GLY A 140 18.56 -12.80 8.33
N GLU A 141 18.23 -13.88 9.09
CA GLU A 141 17.06 -14.75 8.83
C GLU A 141 15.70 -14.09 9.08
N THR A 142 15.70 -12.85 9.56
CA THR A 142 14.48 -12.17 9.96
C THR A 142 13.96 -11.36 8.78
N ASN A 143 13.16 -12.01 7.94
CA ASN A 143 12.56 -11.39 6.74
C ASN A 143 11.54 -10.28 7.04
N GLY A 144 11.30 -9.94 8.32
CA GLY A 144 10.34 -8.94 8.76
C GLY A 144 8.89 -9.36 8.46
N LEU A 145 8.01 -9.27 9.45
CA LEU A 145 6.67 -9.90 9.45
C LEU A 145 5.73 -9.63 8.24
N VAL A 146 5.96 -8.54 7.51
CA VAL A 146 5.12 -8.12 6.35
C VAL A 146 5.51 -8.86 5.07
N THR A 147 6.66 -9.53 5.11
CA THR A 147 7.45 -10.07 4.00
C THR A 147 8.10 -11.41 4.36
N SER A 148 7.71 -11.93 5.54
CA SER A 148 8.01 -13.26 6.08
C SER A 148 6.78 -14.14 6.00
#